data_AF-A0A0J7K3G4-F1
#
_entry.id   AF-A0A0J7K3G4-F1
#
_cell.length_a   1.000
_cell.length_b   1.000
_cell.length_c   1.000
_cell.angle_alpha   90.00
_cell.angle_beta   90.00
_cell.angle_gamma   90.00
#
_symmetry.space_group_name_H-M   'P 1'
#
loop_
_entity.id
_entity.type
_entity.pdbx_description
1 polymer ?
#
loop_
_entity_poly.entity_id
_entity_poly.type
_entity_poly.pdbx_seq_one_letter_code
_entity_poly.pdbx_strand_id
1 'polypeptide(L)'
;MEEADVNTQRILQEATKLNVVQALIEVDNLHTRNAQKWVPLNSVQIIDFPVLPLNYLRQVTIGIYQIQLAPSYIQDKLQKEEAEEFQVEMLRDADRIPRPEFMRVRIYSRFRNATKYQLWIAYIPNNDDEVDDGMDNDEVNPVQGYYCTCKSGA
;
A
#
# COMPACT_ATOMS: atom_id res chain seq x y z
N MET A 1 -13.27 20.96 16.87
CA MET A 1 -14.15 21.26 15.71
C MET A 1 -13.33 21.68 14.49
N GLU A 2 -12.23 22.40 14.68
CA GLU A 2 -11.32 22.88 13.64
C GLU A 2 -10.55 21.76 12.89
N GLU A 3 -10.07 20.72 13.59
CA GLU A 3 -9.33 19.61 12.96
C GLU A 3 -10.20 18.75 12.01
N ALA A 4 -11.50 18.65 12.28
CA ALA A 4 -12.44 17.90 11.45
C ALA A 4 -12.72 18.63 10.11
N ASP A 5 -12.74 19.96 10.12
CA ASP A 5 -12.96 20.78 8.92
C ASP A 5 -11.74 20.71 8.00
N VAL A 6 -10.52 20.82 8.56
CA VAL A 6 -9.26 20.68 7.83
C VAL A 6 -9.14 19.31 7.17
N ASN A 7 -9.46 18.22 7.89
CA ASN A 7 -9.43 16.88 7.32
C ASN A 7 -10.46 16.68 6.21
N THR A 8 -11.64 17.28 6.33
CA THR A 8 -12.70 17.21 5.31
C THR A 8 -12.26 17.90 4.02
N GLN A 9 -11.66 19.08 4.10
CA GLN A 9 -11.13 19.80 2.94
C GLN A 9 -10.02 19.00 2.23
N ARG A 10 -9.14 18.35 3.00
CA ARG A 10 -8.08 17.49 2.45
C ARG A 10 -8.64 16.27 1.73
N ILE A 11 -9.64 15.60 2.30
CA ILE A 11 -10.32 14.47 1.64
C ILE A 11 -10.88 14.91 0.28
N LEU A 12 -11.53 16.07 0.23
CA LEU A 12 -12.10 16.59 -1.01
C LEU A 12 -11.02 16.89 -2.05
N GLN A 13 -9.90 17.50 -1.64
CA GLN A 13 -8.78 17.76 -2.53
C GLN A 13 -8.18 16.46 -3.08
N GLU A 14 -7.91 15.46 -2.24
CA GLU A 14 -7.38 14.16 -2.68
C GLU A 14 -8.37 13.40 -3.57
N ALA A 15 -9.68 13.49 -3.30
CA ALA A 15 -10.72 12.83 -4.11
C ALA A 15 -10.81 13.39 -5.54
N THR A 16 -10.34 14.63 -5.78
CA THR A 16 -10.30 15.22 -7.13
C THR A 16 -9.06 14.84 -7.93
N LYS A 17 -8.01 14.34 -7.25
CA LYS A 17 -6.77 13.95 -7.93
C LYS A 17 -6.95 12.63 -8.67
N LEU A 18 -6.35 12.54 -9.85
CA LEU A 18 -6.29 11.29 -10.60
C LEU A 18 -5.45 10.27 -9.83
N ASN A 19 -6.01 9.09 -9.60
CA ASN A 19 -5.26 7.98 -9.05
C ASN A 19 -4.42 7.31 -10.15
N VAL A 20 -3.15 7.70 -10.24
CA VAL A 20 -2.19 7.18 -11.23
C VAL A 20 -2.00 5.66 -11.09
N VAL A 21 -2.01 5.14 -9.86
CA VAL A 21 -1.90 3.70 -9.60
C VAL A 21 -3.12 2.97 -10.17
N GLN A 22 -4.33 3.50 -9.96
CA GLN A 22 -5.53 2.92 -10.55
C GLN A 22 -5.44 2.87 -12.09
N ALA A 23 -5.05 3.98 -12.71
CA ALA A 23 -4.89 4.05 -14.17
C ALA A 23 -3.89 3.01 -14.69
N LEU A 24 -2.74 2.86 -14.02
CA LEU A 24 -1.73 1.83 -14.35
C LEU A 24 -2.32 0.41 -14.26
N ILE A 25 -3.07 0.11 -13.19
CA ILE A 25 -3.69 -1.21 -13.00
C ILE A 25 -4.70 -1.53 -14.11
N GLU A 26 -5.45 -0.54 -14.55
CA GLU A 26 -6.44 -0.67 -15.62
C GLU A 26 -5.80 -0.87 -16.99
N VAL A 27 -4.79 -0.06 -17.34
CA VAL A 27 -4.07 -0.15 -18.63
C VAL A 27 -3.34 -1.49 -18.77
N ASP A 28 -2.61 -1.92 -17.74
CA ASP A 28 -1.77 -3.12 -17.78
C ASP A 28 -2.50 -4.41 -17.38
N ASN A 29 -3.81 -4.31 -17.09
CA ASN A 29 -4.68 -5.39 -16.65
C ASN A 29 -4.12 -6.17 -15.44
N LEU A 30 -3.55 -5.43 -14.49
CA LEU A 30 -2.83 -5.97 -13.32
C LEU A 30 -3.74 -6.49 -12.20
N HIS A 31 -5.05 -6.24 -12.32
CA HIS A 31 -6.10 -6.82 -11.48
C HIS A 31 -6.29 -8.33 -11.72
N THR A 32 -5.82 -8.85 -12.86
CA THR A 32 -5.99 -10.25 -13.22
C THR A 32 -5.10 -11.16 -12.37
N ARG A 33 -5.57 -12.39 -12.16
CA ARG A 33 -4.84 -13.45 -11.42
C ARG A 33 -3.66 -14.04 -12.21
N ASN A 34 -3.12 -13.36 -13.23
CA ASN A 34 -2.04 -13.91 -14.02
C ASN A 34 -0.79 -14.10 -13.14
N ALA A 35 -0.62 -15.33 -12.64
CA ALA A 35 0.37 -15.69 -11.64
C ALA A 35 1.80 -15.48 -12.13
N GLN A 36 2.01 -15.41 -13.45
CA GLN A 36 3.33 -15.18 -14.03
C GLN A 36 3.83 -13.74 -13.84
N LYS A 37 2.94 -12.76 -13.65
CA LYS A 37 3.34 -11.35 -13.46
C LYS A 37 3.77 -11.04 -12.02
N TRP A 38 3.45 -11.91 -11.06
CA TRP A 38 3.59 -11.63 -9.64
C TRP A 38 4.54 -12.63 -8.96
N VAL A 39 5.33 -12.15 -8.00
CA VAL A 39 6.19 -12.99 -7.16
C VAL A 39 5.67 -12.88 -5.73
N PRO A 40 5.22 -13.98 -5.10
CA PRO A 40 4.90 -13.96 -3.68
C PRO A 40 6.18 -13.68 -2.89
N LEU A 41 6.07 -12.77 -1.93
CA LEU A 41 7.17 -12.38 -1.07
C LEU A 41 7.04 -13.03 0.30
N ASN A 42 8.18 -13.41 0.86
CA ASN A 42 8.32 -13.70 2.28
C ASN A 42 8.89 -12.48 3.02
N SER A 43 8.92 -12.54 4.35
CA SER A 43 9.36 -11.43 5.22
C SER A 43 10.81 -10.99 5.01
N VAL A 44 11.64 -11.82 4.37
CA VAL A 44 13.07 -11.52 4.11
C VAL A 44 13.24 -10.77 2.79
N GLN A 45 12.19 -10.70 1.95
CA GLN A 45 12.24 -10.10 0.61
C GLN A 45 11.66 -8.68 0.54
N ILE A 46 11.17 -8.13 1.66
CA ILE A 46 10.66 -6.75 1.78
C ILE A 46 11.70 -5.94 2.57
N ILE A 47 12.90 -5.80 2.01
CA ILE A 47 14.03 -5.12 2.66
C ILE A 47 14.07 -3.63 2.29
N ASP A 48 13.48 -3.30 1.16
CA ASP A 48 13.55 -2.01 0.49
C ASP A 48 12.32 -1.12 0.77
N PHE A 49 11.28 -1.63 1.43
CA PHE A 49 10.08 -0.85 1.72
C PHE A 49 10.38 0.25 2.76
N PRO A 50 9.97 1.50 2.52
CA PRO A 50 10.34 2.62 3.37
C PRO A 50 9.73 2.51 4.77
N VAL A 51 10.51 2.92 5.78
CA VAL A 51 10.02 3.03 7.15
C VAL A 51 9.17 4.28 7.28
N LEU A 52 7.86 4.11 7.42
CA LEU A 52 6.91 5.22 7.48
C LEU A 52 6.74 5.73 8.92
N PRO A 53 7.01 7.02 9.21
CA PRO A 53 6.81 7.55 10.55
C PRO A 53 5.33 7.63 10.91
N LEU A 54 5.01 7.52 12.21
CA LEU A 54 3.63 7.52 12.68
C LEU A 54 2.83 8.76 12.24
N ASN A 55 3.49 9.92 12.21
CA ASN A 55 2.87 11.17 11.76
C ASN A 55 2.45 11.11 10.29
N TYR A 56 3.27 10.48 9.43
CA TYR A 56 2.96 10.25 8.03
C TYR A 56 1.76 9.32 7.89
N LEU A 57 1.79 8.17 8.59
CA LEU A 57 0.67 7.23 8.59
C LEU A 57 -0.62 7.91 9.03
N ARG A 58 -0.58 8.77 10.05
CA ARG A 58 -1.75 9.52 10.54
C ARG A 58 -2.32 10.44 9.46
N GLN A 59 -1.47 11.04 8.64
CA GLN A 59 -1.90 11.88 7.53
C GLN A 59 -2.56 11.06 6.43
N VAL A 60 -1.97 9.91 6.07
CA VAL A 60 -2.52 8.98 5.06
C VAL A 60 -3.87 8.41 5.50
N THR A 61 -4.00 8.01 6.77
CA THR A 61 -5.24 7.42 7.31
C THR A 61 -6.25 8.44 7.82
N ILE A 62 -5.93 9.74 7.71
CA ILE A 62 -6.76 10.87 8.17
C ILE A 62 -7.18 10.67 9.64
N GLY A 63 -6.22 10.26 10.48
CA GLY A 63 -6.43 10.04 11.91
C GLY A 63 -5.78 8.77 12.43
N ILE A 64 -5.66 8.66 13.76
CA ILE A 64 -4.91 7.59 14.42
C ILE A 64 -5.71 6.28 14.59
N TYR A 65 -7.03 6.34 14.43
CA TYR A 65 -7.91 5.22 14.73
C TYR A 65 -7.57 3.96 13.90
N GLN A 66 -7.38 4.12 12.59
CA GLN A 66 -7.02 2.99 11.73
C GLN A 66 -5.65 2.40 12.10
N ILE A 67 -4.71 3.24 12.51
CA ILE A 67 -3.37 2.82 12.94
C ILE A 67 -3.46 1.99 14.24
N GLN A 68 -4.29 2.42 15.19
CA GLN A 68 -4.51 1.69 16.44
C GLN A 68 -5.19 0.33 16.22
N LEU A 69 -6.02 0.19 15.18
CA LEU A 69 -6.64 -1.08 14.82
C LEU A 69 -5.73 -2.02 14.05
N ALA A 70 -4.69 -1.51 13.38
CA ALA A 70 -3.80 -2.29 12.53
C ALA A 70 -3.19 -3.54 13.21
N PRO A 71 -2.70 -3.49 14.47
CA PRO A 71 -2.19 -4.68 15.15
C PRO A 71 -3.23 -5.79 15.33
N SER A 72 -4.47 -5.43 15.68
CA SER A 72 -5.57 -6.40 15.81
C SER A 72 -5.90 -7.03 14.46
N TYR A 73 -5.83 -6.27 13.36
CA TYR A 73 -6.02 -6.81 12.01
C TYR A 73 -4.92 -7.79 11.62
N ILE A 74 -3.68 -7.51 11.98
CA ILE A 74 -2.56 -8.41 11.72
C ILE A 74 -2.72 -9.70 12.55
N GLN A 75 -3.10 -9.58 13.82
CA GLN A 75 -3.31 -10.75 14.69
C GLN A 75 -4.46 -11.64 14.22
N ASP A 76 -5.61 -11.06 13.86
CA ASP A 76 -6.76 -11.81 13.32
C ASP A 76 -6.38 -12.60 12.06
N LYS A 77 -5.44 -12.07 11.27
CA LYS A 77 -4.91 -12.71 10.06
C LYS A 77 -3.92 -13.83 10.38
N LEU A 78 -3.03 -13.61 11.34
CA LEU A 78 -2.03 -14.61 11.75
C LEU A 78 -2.67 -15.80 12.48
N GLN A 79 -3.77 -15.60 13.21
CA GLN A 79 -4.48 -16.67 13.92
C GLN A 79 -5.29 -17.58 13.00
N LYS A 80 -5.65 -17.11 11.81
CA LYS A 80 -6.32 -17.91 10.79
C LYS A 80 -5.23 -18.56 9.93
N GLU A 81 -4.88 -19.81 10.23
CA GLU A 81 -3.83 -20.60 9.58
C GLU A 81 -4.00 -20.81 8.06
N GLU A 82 -5.01 -20.21 7.43
CA GLU A 82 -5.19 -20.23 5.99
C GLU A 82 -4.21 -19.26 5.32
N ALA A 83 -3.11 -19.81 4.78
CA ALA A 83 -2.08 -19.11 4.00
C ALA A 83 -2.59 -18.27 2.81
N GLU A 84 -3.88 -18.34 2.50
CA GLU A 84 -4.50 -17.49 1.51
C GLU A 84 -4.88 -16.09 2.04
N GLU A 85 -5.00 -15.87 3.35
CA GLU A 85 -5.66 -14.69 3.92
C GLU A 85 -4.91 -13.36 3.80
N PHE A 86 -3.58 -13.42 3.67
CA PHE A 86 -2.70 -12.27 3.51
C PHE A 86 -1.52 -12.66 2.60
N GLN A 87 -1.44 -12.04 1.43
CA GLN A 87 -0.33 -12.28 0.48
C GLN A 87 0.24 -10.96 0.03
N VAL A 88 1.57 -10.83 0.12
CA VAL A 88 2.31 -9.71 -0.45
C VAL A 88 3.03 -10.22 -1.69
N GLU A 89 2.90 -9.50 -2.80
CA GLU A 89 3.49 -9.87 -4.07
C GLU A 89 4.14 -8.64 -4.72
N MET A 90 5.26 -8.82 -5.42
CA MET A 90 5.86 -7.78 -6.27
C MET A 90 5.64 -8.09 -7.75
N LEU A 91 5.61 -7.04 -8.57
CA LEU A 91 5.54 -7.17 -10.02
C LEU A 91 6.89 -7.66 -10.57
N ARG A 92 6.86 -8.55 -11.56
CA ARG A 92 8.06 -8.99 -12.27
C ARG A 92 8.46 -8.04 -13.39
N ASP A 93 9.76 -7.88 -13.62
CA ASP A 93 10.28 -7.38 -14.89
C ASP A 93 10.31 -8.46 -15.99
N ALA A 94 10.88 -8.09 -17.15
CA ALA A 94 11.05 -8.98 -18.29
C ALA A 94 11.93 -10.20 -17.96
N ASP A 95 12.87 -10.07 -17.02
CA ASP A 95 13.80 -11.11 -16.58
C ASP A 95 13.25 -11.96 -15.41
N ARG A 96 11.98 -11.74 -15.05
CA ARG A 96 11.24 -12.42 -13.97
C ARG A 96 11.75 -12.10 -12.57
N ILE A 97 12.49 -11.01 -12.42
CA ILE A 97 13.00 -10.51 -11.15
C ILE A 97 11.92 -9.60 -10.54
N PRO A 98 11.66 -9.67 -9.22
CA PRO A 98 10.80 -8.72 -8.54
C PRO A 98 11.34 -7.30 -8.74
N ARG A 99 10.50 -6.40 -9.26
CA ARG A 99 10.83 -4.98 -9.26
C ARG A 99 10.43 -4.35 -7.94
N PRO A 100 11.38 -3.77 -7.19
CA PRO A 100 11.03 -2.85 -6.13
C PRO A 100 10.27 -1.66 -6.77
N GLU A 101 9.54 -0.89 -5.96
CA GLU A 101 8.67 0.26 -6.35
C GLU A 101 7.17 -0.07 -6.49
N PHE A 102 6.79 -1.33 -6.76
CA PHE A 102 5.37 -1.67 -6.94
C PHE A 102 4.99 -3.00 -6.34
N MET A 103 4.16 -2.96 -5.30
CA MET A 103 3.65 -4.16 -4.63
C MET A 103 2.14 -4.28 -4.70
N ARG A 104 1.67 -5.53 -4.65
CA ARG A 104 0.28 -5.91 -4.44
C ARG A 104 0.13 -6.64 -3.12
N VAL A 105 -0.89 -6.25 -2.37
CA VAL A 105 -1.33 -6.95 -1.17
C VAL A 105 -2.72 -7.51 -1.41
N ARG A 106 -2.92 -8.80 -1.11
CA ARG A 106 -4.23 -9.44 -1.10
C ARG A 106 -4.69 -9.60 0.35
N ILE A 107 -5.89 -9.10 0.63
CA ILE A 107 -6.49 -9.13 1.96
C ILE A 107 -7.93 -9.63 1.86
N TYR A 108 -8.47 -10.17 2.96
CA TYR A 108 -9.89 -10.53 3.02
C TYR A 108 -10.68 -9.54 3.85
N SER A 109 -11.92 -9.30 3.42
CA SER A 109 -12.89 -8.53 4.19
C SER A 109 -13.11 -9.13 5.57
N ARG A 110 -13.08 -8.28 6.60
CA ARG A 110 -13.47 -8.62 7.97
C ARG A 110 -14.99 -8.72 8.17
N PHE A 111 -15.76 -8.01 7.35
CA PHE A 111 -17.22 -7.88 7.50
C PHE A 111 -18.00 -8.90 6.67
N ARG A 112 -17.38 -9.42 5.61
CA ARG A 112 -18.01 -10.35 4.68
C ARG A 112 -17.03 -11.50 4.46
N ASN A 113 -17.26 -12.62 5.15
CA ASN A 113 -16.48 -13.83 4.92
C ASN A 113 -16.42 -14.13 3.41
N ALA A 114 -15.24 -14.53 2.93
CA ALA A 114 -14.91 -14.86 1.54
C ALA A 114 -14.71 -13.71 0.52
N THR A 115 -14.90 -12.42 0.86
CA THR A 115 -14.57 -11.34 -0.10
C THR A 115 -13.07 -11.03 -0.07
N LYS A 116 -12.37 -11.29 -1.18
CA LYS A 116 -10.94 -10.95 -1.36
C LYS A 116 -10.80 -9.56 -2.02
N TYR A 117 -10.00 -8.70 -1.42
CA TYR A 117 -9.61 -7.40 -1.97
C TYR A 117 -8.15 -7.42 -2.40
N GLN A 118 -7.82 -6.50 -3.30
CA GLN A 118 -6.47 -6.27 -3.79
C GLN A 118 -6.14 -4.81 -3.54
N LEU A 119 -4.98 -4.57 -2.93
CA LEU A 119 -4.38 -3.27 -2.71
C LEU A 119 -3.09 -3.21 -3.51
N TRP A 120 -2.82 -2.11 -4.17
CA TRP A 120 -1.55 -1.82 -4.81
C TRP A 120 -0.93 -0.59 -4.19
N ILE A 121 0.39 -0.62 -4.02
CA ILE A 121 1.17 0.46 -3.43
C ILE A 121 2.36 0.72 -4.34
N ALA A 122 2.45 1.94 -4.84
CA ALA A 122 3.65 2.48 -5.49
C ALA A 122 4.47 3.24 -4.44
N TYR A 123 5.75 2.93 -4.29
CA TYR A 123 6.61 3.50 -3.26
C TYR A 123 8.02 3.76 -3.81
N ILE A 124 8.77 4.62 -3.12
CA ILE A 124 10.20 4.80 -3.37
C ILE A 124 10.96 3.82 -2.47
N PRO A 125 11.73 2.88 -3.03
CA PRO A 125 12.55 1.96 -2.24
C PRO A 125 13.62 2.73 -1.46
N ASN A 126 13.91 2.29 -0.23
CA ASN A 126 15.09 2.77 0.48
C ASN A 126 16.34 2.24 -0.26
N ASN A 127 17.12 3.12 -0.87
CA ASN A 127 18.46 2.78 -1.35
C ASN A 127 19.42 2.79 -0.15
N ASP A 128 20.11 1.68 0.11
CA ASP A 128 21.17 1.60 1.14
C ASP A 128 22.38 2.54 0.83
N ASP A 129 22.44 3.13 -0.38
CA ASP A 129 23.59 3.88 -0.91
C ASP A 129 23.35 5.40 -1.10
N GLU A 130 22.18 5.95 -0.77
CA GLU A 130 21.94 7.39 -0.90
C GLU A 130 22.48 8.14 0.32
N VAL A 131 23.71 8.64 0.16
CA VAL A 131 24.31 9.64 1.04
C VAL A 131 23.46 10.90 0.96
N ASP A 132 22.72 11.20 2.02
CA ASP A 132 21.99 12.46 2.20
C ASP A 132 22.96 13.64 2.02
N ASP A 133 23.01 14.20 0.81
CA ASP A 133 23.83 15.34 0.42
C ASP A 133 23.17 16.69 0.79
N GLY A 134 22.08 16.67 1.57
CA GLY A 134 21.54 17.82 2.28
C GLY A 134 21.07 18.97 1.38
N MET A 135 20.94 18.71 0.07
CA MET A 135 20.45 19.65 -0.93
C MET A 135 19.29 19.04 -1.69
N ASP A 136 18.13 18.96 -1.04
CA ASP A 136 16.82 19.36 -1.58
C ASP A 136 15.76 19.08 -0.51
N ASN A 137 15.25 20.15 0.11
CA ASN A 137 14.24 20.14 1.18
C ASN A 137 12.81 19.95 0.62
N ASP A 138 12.66 19.20 -0.46
CA ASP A 138 11.34 18.71 -0.86
C ASP A 138 11.14 17.37 -0.16
N GLU A 139 10.29 17.34 0.87
CA GLU A 139 9.89 16.13 1.60
C GLU A 139 9.53 15.02 0.58
N VAL A 140 10.49 14.12 0.31
CA VAL A 140 10.29 13.02 -0.63
C VAL A 140 9.18 12.14 -0.08
N ASN A 141 8.03 12.11 -0.76
CA ASN A 141 6.90 11.32 -0.32
C ASN A 141 7.21 9.82 -0.56
N PRO A 142 7.39 9.00 0.50
CA PRO A 142 7.82 7.60 0.32
C PRO A 142 6.76 6.74 -0.37
N VAL A 143 5.47 7.08 -0.26
CA VAL A 143 4.38 6.39 -0.98
C VAL A 143 3.86 7.30 -2.09
N GLN A 144 4.18 6.93 -3.33
CA GLN A 144 3.82 7.68 -4.54
C GLN A 144 2.33 7.56 -4.88
N GLY A 145 1.69 6.46 -4.46
CA GLY A 145 0.25 6.29 -4.58
C GLY A 145 -0.21 4.89 -4.19
N TYR A 146 -1.51 4.72 -4.04
CA TYR A 146 -2.11 3.42 -3.74
C TYR A 146 -3.53 3.31 -4.30
N TYR A 147 -3.98 2.08 -4.51
CA TYR A 147 -5.34 1.79 -4.98
C TYR A 147 -5.86 0.49 -4.33
N CYS A 148 -7.06 0.51 -3.73
CA CYS A 148 -7.73 -0.70 -3.23
C CYS A 148 -9.03 -0.96 -3.99
N THR A 149 -9.34 -2.24 -4.25
CA THR A 149 -10.69 -2.69 -4.69
C THR A 149 -11.74 -2.71 -3.57
N CYS A 150 -11.39 -2.21 -2.38
CA CYS A 150 -12.25 -2.08 -1.21
C CYS A 150 -13.40 -1.09 -1.51
N LYS A 151 -14.66 -1.54 -1.51
CA LYS A 151 -15.84 -0.68 -1.81
C LYS A 151 -16.07 0.46 -0.82
N SER A 152 -15.47 0.40 0.38
CA SER A 152 -15.66 1.37 1.46
C SER A 152 -14.40 2.16 1.79
N GLY A 153 -13.46 2.28 0.83
CA GLY A 153 -12.11 2.75 1.14
C GLY A 153 -11.36 1.72 2.00
N ALA A 154 -10.04 1.84 2.07
CA ALA A 154 -9.23 1.11 3.04
C ALA A 154 -9.40 1.72 4.43
#